data_AF-A0A813EZZ3-F1
#
_entry.id   AF-A0A813EZZ3-F1
#
_cell.length_a   1.000
_cell.length_b   1.000
_cell.length_c   1.000
_cell.angle_alpha   90.00
_cell.angle_beta   90.00
_cell.angle_gamma   90.00
#
_symmetry.space_group_name_H-M   'P 1'
#
loop_
_entity.id
_entity.type
_entity.pdbx_description
1 polymer ?
#
loop_
_entity_poly.entity_id
_entity_poly.type
_entity_poly.pdbx_seq_one_letter_code
_entity_poly.pdbx_strand_id
1 'polypeptide(L)'
;MPVKQELTQACQGQWKTEMFKAPCERPDCFAFGCCCICCATYKQREELLDLTGEPYVCCAGLCPCGPLGQPCSDRMPWLCCEVCCCSGLALSGNRYMVQTRFDKMNTPCDDCIITATCICVCAYQIAQCFVDLPDGLDLCVDLLVMSVQGCMHAQQQIEIEEVKKNGYQGMSPMIMSALPPKQQSMMQQSGFNNGGGGGYPQPTAYGGGQPPYQQNMGQSAGGVQVKCGSCNKVFGSPQRGVTVQCPFCQTSNNC
;
A
#
# COMPACT_ATOMS: atom_id res chain seq x y z
N MET A 1 -3.05 -13.06 8.97
CA MET A 1 -4.23 -12.17 8.94
C MET A 1 -5.11 -12.60 7.77
N PRO A 2 -6.41 -12.91 7.97
CA PRO A 2 -7.26 -13.29 6.85
C PRO A 2 -7.49 -12.06 5.98
N VAL A 3 -6.93 -12.08 4.77
CA VAL A 3 -7.39 -11.21 3.68
C VAL A 3 -8.88 -11.47 3.54
N LYS A 4 -9.72 -10.42 3.49
CA LYS A 4 -11.16 -10.59 3.32
C LYS A 4 -11.42 -11.47 2.10
N GLN A 5 -12.35 -12.41 2.21
CA GLN A 5 -12.63 -13.39 1.14
C GLN A 5 -12.92 -12.71 -0.21
N GLU A 6 -13.51 -11.52 -0.18
CA GLU A 6 -13.75 -10.65 -1.34
C GLU A 6 -12.44 -10.19 -2.03
N LEU A 7 -11.40 -9.85 -1.26
CA LEU A 7 -10.07 -9.50 -1.80
C LEU A 7 -9.37 -10.72 -2.38
N THR A 8 -9.51 -11.88 -1.72
CA THR A 8 -8.95 -13.14 -2.22
C THR A 8 -9.61 -13.58 -3.53
N GLN A 9 -10.90 -13.29 -3.71
CA GLN A 9 -11.63 -13.55 -4.97
C GLN A 9 -11.33 -12.51 -6.06
N ALA A 10 -11.02 -11.28 -5.66
CA ALA A 10 -10.64 -10.21 -6.59
C ALA A 10 -9.21 -10.38 -7.13
N CYS A 11 -8.32 -11.05 -6.39
CA CYS A 11 -6.97 -11.34 -6.85
C CYS A 11 -6.97 -12.60 -7.73
N GLN A 12 -6.59 -12.50 -9.00
CA GLN A 12 -6.57 -13.62 -9.95
C GLN A 12 -5.17 -13.97 -10.46
N GLY A 13 -4.17 -13.11 -10.26
CA GLY A 13 -2.82 -13.39 -10.73
C GLY A 13 -2.08 -14.40 -9.85
N GLN A 14 -1.20 -15.16 -10.50
CA GLN A 14 -0.35 -16.16 -9.87
C GLN A 14 1.00 -15.55 -9.49
N TRP A 15 1.59 -16.07 -8.41
CA TRP A 15 2.99 -15.82 -8.10
C TRP A 15 3.88 -16.46 -9.17
N LYS A 16 4.94 -15.76 -9.55
CA LYS A 16 5.98 -16.28 -10.45
C LYS A 16 6.71 -17.45 -9.81
N THR A 17 6.97 -17.33 -8.52
CA THR A 17 7.69 -18.32 -7.73
C THR A 17 6.86 -18.67 -6.50
N GLU A 18 6.60 -19.96 -6.34
CA GLU A 18 5.99 -20.51 -5.13
C GLU A 18 6.89 -20.24 -3.92
N MET A 19 6.28 -20.00 -2.75
CA MET A 19 7.03 -19.66 -1.53
C MET A 19 8.05 -20.73 -1.14
N PHE A 20 7.79 -22.00 -1.45
CA PHE A 20 8.72 -23.12 -1.24
C PHE A 20 9.97 -23.06 -2.12
N LYS A 21 9.85 -22.49 -3.32
CA LYS A 21 10.95 -22.40 -4.30
C LYS A 21 11.69 -21.06 -4.20
N ALA A 22 11.07 -20.04 -3.59
CA ALA A 22 11.66 -18.72 -3.43
C ALA A 22 13.09 -18.70 -2.83
N PRO A 23 13.43 -19.52 -1.80
CA PRO A 23 14.79 -19.57 -1.28
C PRO A 23 15.83 -20.10 -2.29
N CYS A 24 15.42 -21.01 -3.17
CA CYS A 24 16.30 -21.58 -4.19
C CYS A 24 16.52 -20.62 -5.37
N GLU A 25 15.52 -19.78 -5.67
CA GLU A 25 15.61 -18.81 -6.76
C GLU A 25 16.34 -17.53 -6.33
N ARG A 26 16.14 -17.09 -5.08
CA ARG A 26 16.80 -15.91 -4.49
C ARG A 26 17.33 -16.21 -3.08
N PRO A 27 18.42 -16.99 -2.98
CA PRO A 27 19.02 -17.33 -1.69
C PRO A 27 19.59 -16.11 -0.97
N ASP A 28 20.00 -15.08 -1.72
CA ASP A 28 20.46 -13.79 -1.20
C ASP A 28 19.35 -13.03 -0.45
N CYS A 29 18.17 -12.90 -1.06
CA CYS A 29 17.01 -12.26 -0.42
C CYS A 29 16.49 -13.10 0.75
N PHE A 30 16.47 -14.42 0.61
CA PHE A 30 16.09 -15.32 1.70
C PHE A 30 17.02 -15.14 2.90
N ALA A 31 18.33 -15.22 2.71
CA ALA A 31 19.30 -15.03 3.78
C ALA A 31 19.19 -13.62 4.41
N PHE A 32 18.99 -12.59 3.60
CA PHE A 32 18.80 -11.22 4.10
C PHE A 32 17.52 -11.07 4.94
N GLY A 33 16.41 -11.67 4.49
CA GLY A 33 15.15 -11.70 5.23
C GLY A 33 15.26 -12.50 6.53
N CYS A 34 15.97 -13.63 6.53
CA CYS A 34 16.22 -14.42 7.72
C CYS A 34 17.13 -13.70 8.73
N CYS A 35 18.24 -13.08 8.29
CA CYS A 35 19.26 -12.54 9.19
C CYS A 35 19.00 -11.09 9.64
N CYS A 36 18.37 -10.24 8.81
CA CYS A 36 17.91 -8.91 9.23
C CYS A 36 16.53 -8.61 8.67
N ILE A 37 15.49 -9.22 9.24
CA ILE A 37 14.11 -9.01 8.79
C ILE A 37 13.69 -7.54 8.84
N CYS A 38 14.16 -6.77 9.84
CA CYS A 38 13.83 -5.34 9.96
C CYS A 38 14.39 -4.55 8.78
N CYS A 39 15.68 -4.74 8.45
CA CYS A 39 16.34 -4.08 7.33
C CYS A 39 15.71 -4.49 5.99
N ALA A 40 15.45 -5.79 5.84
CA ALA A 40 14.89 -6.38 4.64
C ALA A 40 13.49 -5.83 4.35
N THR A 41 12.64 -5.83 5.38
CA THR A 41 11.27 -5.32 5.29
C THR A 41 11.22 -3.83 5.04
N TYR A 42 12.14 -3.05 5.65
CA TYR A 42 12.27 -1.61 5.41
C TYR A 42 12.55 -1.32 3.94
N LYS A 43 13.62 -1.91 3.39
CA LYS A 43 14.03 -1.69 2.00
C LYS A 43 12.93 -2.10 1.03
N GLN A 44 12.32 -3.25 1.28
CA GLN A 44 11.21 -3.73 0.46
C GLN A 44 10.02 -2.78 0.49
N ARG A 45 9.68 -2.22 1.66
CA ARG A 45 8.58 -1.28 1.78
C ARG A 45 8.89 0.02 1.05
N GLU A 46 10.10 0.53 1.18
CA GLU A 46 10.56 1.73 0.46
C GLU A 46 10.40 1.54 -1.05
N GLU A 47 10.89 0.41 -1.57
CA GLU A 47 10.75 0.07 -2.99
C GLU A 47 9.31 -0.08 -3.43
N LEU A 48 8.44 -0.69 -2.61
CA LEU A 48 7.01 -0.80 -2.91
C LEU A 48 6.34 0.58 -2.99
N LEU A 49 6.64 1.48 -2.05
CA LEU A 49 6.08 2.83 -2.04
C LEU A 49 6.60 3.68 -3.21
N ASP A 50 7.87 3.50 -3.60
CA ASP A 50 8.44 4.17 -4.78
C ASP A 50 7.81 3.66 -6.07
N LEU A 51 7.49 2.37 -6.15
CA LEU A 51 6.83 1.78 -7.32
C LEU A 51 5.38 2.17 -7.45
N THR A 52 4.63 2.20 -6.33
CA THR A 52 3.20 2.49 -6.36
C THR A 52 2.92 4.00 -6.29
N GLY A 53 3.87 4.80 -5.81
CA GLY A 53 3.68 6.24 -5.59
C GLY A 53 2.71 6.56 -4.45
N GLU A 54 2.45 5.59 -3.55
CA GLU A 54 1.54 5.76 -2.43
C GLU A 54 2.24 6.39 -1.21
N PRO A 55 1.54 7.21 -0.41
CA PRO A 55 2.08 7.69 0.85
C PRO A 55 2.23 6.52 1.84
N TYR A 56 3.23 6.63 2.70
CA TYR A 56 3.42 5.63 3.75
C TYR A 56 2.27 5.67 4.75
N VAL A 57 1.76 4.48 5.09
CA VAL A 57 0.77 4.24 6.14
C VAL A 57 1.25 3.05 6.96
N CYS A 58 1.25 3.20 8.29
CA CYS A 58 1.73 2.17 9.20
C CYS A 58 0.99 0.84 8.96
N CYS A 59 1.76 -0.26 8.89
CA CYS A 59 1.29 -1.62 8.64
C CYS A 59 0.45 -1.75 7.36
N ALA A 60 0.69 -0.89 6.35
CA ALA A 60 -0.10 -0.82 5.12
C ALA A 60 -1.59 -0.50 5.35
N GLY A 61 -1.95 0.06 6.51
CA GLY A 61 -3.35 0.29 6.90
C GLY A 61 -4.09 -0.96 7.37
N LEU A 62 -3.40 -2.08 7.63
CA LEU A 62 -3.99 -3.29 8.22
C LEU A 62 -4.48 -3.06 9.65
N CYS A 63 -3.90 -2.08 10.36
CA CYS A 63 -4.33 -1.63 11.67
C CYS A 63 -4.88 -0.19 11.59
N PRO A 64 -6.17 0.01 11.23
CA PRO A 64 -6.70 1.35 10.96
C PRO A 64 -6.99 2.20 12.21
N CYS A 65 -6.46 1.86 13.39
CA CYS A 65 -6.77 2.55 14.65
C CYS A 65 -5.91 3.81 14.86
N GLY A 66 -6.56 4.89 15.32
CA GLY A 66 -5.88 6.12 15.74
C GLY A 66 -5.01 6.79 14.65
N PRO A 67 -3.90 7.44 15.04
CA PRO A 67 -3.01 8.15 14.11
C PRO A 67 -2.24 7.21 13.17
N LEU A 68 -2.17 5.90 13.47
CA LEU A 68 -1.48 4.90 12.66
C LEU A 68 -2.20 4.59 11.35
N GLY A 69 -3.50 4.87 11.28
CA GLY A 69 -4.30 4.70 10.07
C GLY A 69 -4.34 5.94 9.16
N GLN A 70 -3.54 6.96 9.42
CA GLN A 70 -3.45 8.16 8.58
C GLN A 70 -2.17 8.13 7.75
N PRO A 71 -2.17 8.68 6.52
CA PRO A 71 -0.96 8.85 5.75
C PRO A 71 0.01 9.76 6.51
N CYS A 72 1.25 9.30 6.67
CA CYS A 72 2.31 10.12 7.25
C CYS A 72 2.90 11.03 6.17
N SER A 73 3.27 12.26 6.54
CA SER A 73 3.96 13.20 5.64
C SER A 73 5.32 12.66 5.19
N ASP A 74 6.00 11.93 6.09
CA ASP A 74 7.36 11.43 5.90
C ASP A 74 7.44 9.93 6.23
N ARG A 75 8.32 9.21 5.52
CA ARG A 75 8.58 7.78 5.73
C ARG A 75 9.37 7.54 7.02
N MET A 76 10.37 8.39 7.28
CA MET A 76 11.12 8.40 8.54
C MET A 76 10.48 9.37 9.53
N PRO A 77 10.42 9.04 10.84
CA PRO A 77 10.95 7.84 11.51
C PRO A 77 9.97 6.65 11.56
N TRP A 78 8.76 6.82 11.02
CA TRP A 78 7.65 5.90 11.24
C TRP A 78 7.86 4.50 10.65
N LEU A 79 8.41 4.41 9.44
CA LEU A 79 8.70 3.13 8.81
C LEU A 79 9.79 2.35 9.57
N CYS A 80 10.81 3.05 10.07
CA CYS A 80 11.85 2.44 10.92
C CYS A 80 11.25 1.90 12.23
N CYS A 81 10.34 2.67 12.85
CA CYS A 81 9.63 2.23 14.04
C CYS A 81 8.73 1.00 13.76
N GLU A 82 8.01 0.97 12.63
CA GLU A 82 7.19 -0.17 12.23
C GLU A 82 8.02 -1.44 12.08
N VAL A 83 9.13 -1.39 11.35
CA VAL A 83 9.94 -2.60 11.11
C VAL A 83 10.67 -3.08 12.36
N CYS A 84 11.02 -2.20 13.30
CA CYS A 84 11.71 -2.55 14.53
C CYS A 84 10.74 -3.07 15.61
N CYS A 85 9.57 -2.45 15.76
CA CYS A 85 8.61 -2.78 16.82
C CYS A 85 7.59 -3.85 16.38
N CYS A 86 7.32 -3.95 15.07
CA CYS A 86 6.24 -4.75 14.51
C CYS A 86 6.66 -5.46 13.21
N SER A 87 7.88 -6.01 13.15
CA SER A 87 8.45 -6.66 11.95
C SER A 87 7.50 -7.64 11.26
N GLY A 88 6.78 -8.47 12.02
CA GLY A 88 5.79 -9.41 11.48
C GLY A 88 4.58 -8.73 10.81
N LEU A 89 4.07 -7.63 11.38
CA LEU A 89 3.01 -6.83 10.76
C LEU A 89 3.53 -6.05 9.56
N ALA A 90 4.78 -5.58 9.62
CA ALA A 90 5.43 -4.88 8.53
C ALA A 90 5.58 -5.76 7.30
N LEU A 91 6.11 -6.98 7.48
CA LEU A 91 6.24 -7.97 6.40
C LEU A 91 4.87 -8.42 5.86
N SER A 92 3.89 -8.58 6.76
CA SER A 92 2.51 -8.88 6.35
C SER A 92 1.89 -7.72 5.56
N GLY A 93 2.21 -6.48 5.92
CA GLY A 93 1.84 -5.26 5.20
C GLY A 93 2.46 -5.22 3.81
N ASN A 94 3.74 -5.58 3.68
CA ASN A 94 4.41 -5.72 2.38
C ASN A 94 3.73 -6.81 1.54
N ARG A 95 3.39 -7.98 2.12
CA ARG A 95 2.65 -9.04 1.42
C ARG A 95 1.31 -8.51 0.92
N TYR A 96 0.57 -7.84 1.78
CA TYR A 96 -0.72 -7.28 1.46
C TYR A 96 -0.65 -6.25 0.31
N MET A 97 0.37 -5.40 0.31
CA MET A 97 0.62 -4.49 -0.82
C MET A 97 0.91 -5.27 -2.10
N VAL A 98 1.84 -6.24 -2.09
CA VAL A 98 2.14 -7.04 -3.29
C VAL A 98 0.89 -7.74 -3.82
N GLN A 99 0.10 -8.37 -2.96
CA GLN A 99 -1.13 -9.06 -3.34
C GLN A 99 -2.16 -8.12 -3.98
N THR A 100 -2.42 -6.99 -3.34
CA THR A 100 -3.47 -6.07 -3.80
C THR A 100 -3.00 -5.18 -4.96
N ARG A 101 -1.73 -4.77 -5.00
CA ARG A 101 -1.20 -3.89 -6.04
C ARG A 101 -0.80 -4.64 -7.29
N PHE A 102 -0.26 -5.84 -7.17
CA PHE A 102 0.22 -6.64 -8.29
C PHE A 102 -0.72 -7.81 -8.62
N ASP A 103 -1.92 -7.83 -8.05
CA ASP A 103 -2.96 -8.83 -8.30
C ASP A 103 -2.45 -10.25 -8.08
N LYS A 104 -1.99 -10.57 -6.85
CA LYS A 104 -1.40 -11.88 -6.51
C LYS A 104 -2.25 -12.59 -5.46
N MET A 105 -2.66 -13.81 -5.76
CA MET A 105 -3.45 -14.67 -4.87
C MET A 105 -2.54 -15.63 -4.09
N ASN A 106 -2.81 -15.85 -2.80
CA ASN A 106 -2.13 -16.91 -2.05
C ASN A 106 -2.42 -18.28 -2.65
N THR A 107 -1.41 -19.15 -2.70
CA THR A 107 -1.64 -20.56 -2.98
C THR A 107 -2.11 -21.27 -1.70
N PRO A 108 -2.80 -22.43 -1.81
CA PRO A 108 -3.18 -23.21 -0.62
C PRO A 108 -1.98 -23.62 0.23
N CYS A 109 -0.81 -23.75 -0.39
CA CYS A 109 0.44 -24.03 0.31
C CYS A 109 0.88 -22.83 1.16
N ASP A 110 0.85 -21.62 0.59
CA ASP A 110 1.15 -20.38 1.30
C ASP A 110 0.22 -20.20 2.51
N ASP A 111 -1.09 -20.38 2.31
CA ASP A 111 -2.08 -20.27 3.40
C ASP A 111 -1.83 -21.30 4.49
N CYS A 112 -1.49 -22.54 4.12
CA CYS A 112 -1.16 -23.59 5.08
C CYS A 112 0.09 -23.24 5.90
N ILE A 113 1.18 -22.83 5.26
CA ILE A 113 2.45 -22.52 5.93
C ILE A 113 2.30 -21.29 6.84
N ILE A 114 1.68 -20.22 6.34
CA ILE A 114 1.48 -18.99 7.10
C ILE A 114 0.56 -19.26 8.29
N THR A 115 -0.55 -19.98 8.07
CA THR A 115 -1.50 -20.30 9.15
C THR A 115 -0.89 -21.24 10.19
N ALA A 116 -0.18 -22.28 9.76
CA ALA A 116 0.52 -23.19 10.66
C ALA A 116 1.54 -22.45 11.52
N THR A 117 2.33 -21.56 10.92
CA THR A 117 3.32 -20.74 11.64
C THR A 117 2.64 -19.84 12.67
N CYS A 118 1.55 -19.16 12.29
CA CYS A 118 0.78 -18.34 13.24
C CYS A 118 0.21 -19.18 14.39
N ILE A 119 -0.33 -20.36 14.12
CA ILE A 119 -0.85 -21.26 15.16
C ILE A 119 0.28 -21.72 16.08
N CYS A 120 1.43 -22.12 15.54
CA CYS A 120 2.59 -22.54 16.32
C CYS A 120 3.09 -21.44 17.25
N VAL A 121 3.26 -20.21 16.75
CA VAL A 121 3.68 -19.07 17.57
C VAL A 121 2.63 -18.75 18.64
N CYS A 122 1.35 -18.67 18.28
CA CYS A 122 0.29 -18.41 19.25
C CYS A 122 0.21 -19.50 20.33
N ALA A 123 0.31 -20.77 19.95
CA ALA A 123 0.28 -21.88 20.89
C ALA A 123 1.49 -21.85 21.84
N TYR A 124 2.69 -21.56 21.32
CA TYR A 124 3.90 -21.41 22.12
C TYR A 124 3.76 -20.26 23.13
N GLN A 125 3.35 -19.07 22.67
CA GLN A 125 3.16 -17.89 23.53
C GLN A 125 2.10 -18.12 24.61
N ILE A 126 1.00 -18.81 24.28
CA ILE A 126 -0.02 -19.20 25.26
C ILE A 126 0.56 -20.19 26.27
N ALA A 127 1.27 -21.22 25.81
CA ALA A 127 1.84 -22.24 26.68
C ALA A 127 2.89 -21.66 27.65
N GLN A 128 3.71 -20.71 27.18
CA GLN A 128 4.69 -20.00 28.01
C GLN A 128 4.05 -19.21 29.17
N CYS A 129 2.80 -18.75 29.02
CA CYS A 129 2.07 -18.11 30.11
C CYS A 129 1.66 -19.06 31.24
N PHE A 130 1.59 -20.37 30.98
CA PHE A 130 1.09 -21.37 31.95
C PHE A 130 2.17 -22.33 32.44
N VAL A 131 3.22 -22.58 31.66
CA VAL A 131 4.25 -23.58 31.94
C VAL A 131 5.61 -23.08 31.44
N ASP A 132 6.67 -23.33 32.22
CA ASP A 132 8.04 -23.13 31.76
C ASP A 132 8.38 -24.15 30.65
N LEU A 133 8.53 -23.65 29.44
CA LEU A 133 8.88 -24.44 28.26
C LEU A 133 10.41 -24.54 28.12
N PRO A 134 10.93 -25.63 27.53
CA PRO A 134 12.37 -25.76 27.30
C PRO A 134 12.86 -24.73 26.28
N ASP A 135 14.04 -24.13 26.52
CA ASP A 135 14.68 -23.15 25.63
C ASP A 135 14.86 -23.64 24.20
N GLY A 136 15.04 -24.96 24.02
CA GLY A 136 15.14 -25.56 22.68
C GLY A 136 13.86 -25.40 21.86
N LEU A 137 12.69 -25.31 22.50
CA LEU A 137 11.42 -25.08 21.81
C LEU A 137 11.28 -23.63 21.36
N ASP A 138 11.77 -22.67 22.14
CA ASP A 138 11.83 -21.25 21.78
C ASP A 138 12.66 -21.07 20.50
N LEU A 139 13.87 -21.64 20.49
CA LEU A 139 14.75 -21.64 19.32
C LEU A 139 14.07 -22.30 18.10
N CYS A 140 13.33 -23.39 18.29
CA CYS A 140 12.62 -24.03 17.17
C CYS A 140 11.54 -23.11 16.58
N VAL A 141 10.80 -22.39 17.43
CA VAL A 141 9.75 -21.46 17.00
C VAL A 141 10.38 -20.26 16.29
N ASP A 142 11.46 -19.71 16.81
CA ASP A 142 12.20 -18.62 16.16
C ASP A 142 12.75 -19.04 14.79
N LEU A 143 13.36 -20.22 14.68
CA LEU A 143 13.85 -20.73 13.40
C LEU A 143 12.72 -20.93 12.39
N LEU A 144 11.55 -21.42 12.83
CA LEU A 144 10.37 -21.55 11.98
C LEU A 144 9.91 -20.19 11.46
N VAL A 145 9.77 -19.20 12.36
CA VAL A 145 9.35 -17.84 12.01
C VAL A 145 10.34 -17.19 11.05
N MET A 146 11.63 -17.23 11.36
CA MET A 146 12.69 -16.66 10.52
C MET A 146 12.68 -17.29 9.12
N SER A 147 12.57 -18.62 9.05
CA SER A 147 12.53 -19.34 7.76
C SER A 147 11.33 -18.92 6.92
N VAL A 148 10.13 -18.89 7.51
CA VAL A 148 8.90 -18.53 6.78
C VAL A 148 8.90 -17.06 6.38
N GLN A 149 9.38 -16.16 7.26
CA GLN A 149 9.54 -14.75 6.95
C GLN A 149 10.56 -14.52 5.82
N GLY A 150 11.68 -15.25 5.83
CA GLY A 150 12.67 -15.22 4.75
C GLY A 150 12.08 -15.70 3.42
N CYS A 151 11.33 -16.79 3.41
CA CYS A 151 10.66 -17.29 2.20
C CYS A 151 9.66 -16.26 1.66
N MET A 152 8.82 -15.68 2.54
CA MET A 152 7.87 -14.64 2.17
C MET A 152 8.56 -13.41 1.59
N HIS A 153 9.65 -12.96 2.22
CA HIS A 153 10.41 -11.82 1.76
C HIS A 153 11.00 -12.08 0.36
N ALA A 154 11.65 -13.24 0.15
CA ALA A 154 12.22 -13.61 -1.14
C ALA A 154 11.15 -13.68 -2.25
N GLN A 155 10.00 -14.30 -1.96
CA GLN A 155 8.88 -14.39 -2.90
C GLN A 155 8.41 -12.99 -3.33
N GLN A 156 8.16 -12.10 -2.37
CA GLN A 156 7.74 -10.73 -2.64
C GLN A 156 8.79 -9.93 -3.42
N GLN A 157 10.08 -10.11 -3.13
CA GLN A 157 11.16 -9.41 -3.84
C GLN A 157 11.23 -9.79 -5.32
N ILE A 158 11.05 -11.08 -5.64
CA ILE A 158 11.01 -11.55 -7.04
C ILE A 158 9.90 -10.83 -7.82
N GLU A 159 8.71 -10.70 -7.22
CA GLU A 159 7.58 -9.99 -7.84
C GLU A 159 7.86 -8.49 -8.01
N ILE A 160 8.42 -7.85 -6.97
CA ILE A 160 8.78 -6.42 -7.00
C ILE A 160 9.79 -6.16 -8.13
N GLU A 161 10.81 -6.99 -8.28
CA GLU A 161 11.80 -6.85 -9.35
C GLU A 161 11.21 -7.08 -10.75
N GLU A 162 10.24 -7.98 -10.89
CA GLU A 162 9.54 -8.18 -12.15
C GLU A 162 8.70 -6.96 -12.53
N VAL A 163 7.95 -6.41 -11.58
CA VAL A 163 7.17 -5.18 -11.81
C VAL A 163 8.09 -3.99 -12.09
N LYS A 164 9.25 -3.89 -11.44
CA LYS A 164 10.27 -2.88 -11.78
C LYS A 164 10.73 -2.98 -13.23
N LYS A 165 10.92 -4.20 -13.74
CA LYS A 165 11.36 -4.45 -15.13
C LYS A 165 10.25 -4.18 -16.15
N ASN A 166 9.03 -4.61 -15.84
CA ASN A 166 7.89 -4.53 -16.76
C ASN A 166 7.13 -3.19 -16.69
N GLY A 167 7.37 -2.41 -15.64
CA GLY A 167 6.63 -1.21 -15.31
C GLY A 167 5.36 -1.51 -14.52
N TYR A 168 5.04 -0.67 -13.53
CA TYR A 168 3.81 -0.78 -12.76
C TYR A 168 2.62 -0.25 -13.57
N GLN A 169 1.62 -1.11 -13.82
CA GLN A 169 0.44 -0.76 -14.63
C GLN A 169 -0.76 -0.27 -13.79
N GLY A 170 -0.57 -0.08 -12.49
CA GLY A 170 -1.66 0.27 -11.57
C GLY A 170 -2.42 -0.95 -11.07
N MET A 171 -3.36 -0.70 -10.16
CA MET A 171 -4.19 -1.73 -9.54
C MET A 171 -5.44 -2.03 -10.38
N SER A 172 -5.84 -3.30 -10.43
CA SER A 172 -7.14 -3.70 -11.00
C SER A 172 -8.32 -2.99 -10.31
N PRO A 173 -9.28 -2.42 -11.07
CA PRO A 173 -10.47 -1.78 -10.49
C PRO A 173 -11.30 -2.69 -9.57
N MET A 174 -11.31 -4.01 -9.84
CA MET A 174 -12.00 -4.98 -8.97
C MET A 174 -11.35 -5.04 -7.58
N ILE A 175 -10.02 -5.09 -7.51
CA ILE A 175 -9.30 -5.08 -6.24
C ILE A 175 -9.52 -3.75 -5.51
N MET A 176 -9.51 -2.62 -6.24
CA MET A 176 -9.77 -1.31 -5.64
C MET A 176 -11.12 -1.24 -4.94
N SER A 177 -12.17 -1.82 -5.54
CA SER A 177 -13.50 -1.90 -4.92
C SER A 177 -13.58 -2.85 -3.73
N ALA A 178 -12.74 -3.89 -3.68
CA ALA A 178 -12.69 -4.87 -2.60
C ALA A 178 -11.84 -4.41 -1.39
N LEU A 179 -11.01 -3.38 -1.54
CA LEU A 179 -10.24 -2.82 -0.44
C LEU A 179 -11.15 -2.23 0.66
N PRO A 180 -10.75 -2.26 1.94
CA PRO A 180 -11.39 -1.49 2.99
C PRO A 180 -11.62 0.00 2.63
N PRO A 181 -12.78 0.60 2.95
CA PRO A 181 -13.13 1.98 2.55
C PRO A 181 -12.07 3.03 2.94
N LYS A 182 -11.42 2.85 4.09
CA LYS A 182 -10.35 3.74 4.54
C LYS A 182 -9.11 3.67 3.64
N GLN A 183 -8.78 2.49 3.11
CA GLN A 183 -7.70 2.32 2.14
C GLN A 183 -8.08 2.87 0.77
N GLN A 184 -9.33 2.71 0.34
CA GLN A 184 -9.83 3.34 -0.89
C GLN A 184 -9.70 4.87 -0.81
N SER A 185 -10.12 5.48 0.30
CA SER A 185 -10.02 6.94 0.49
C SER A 185 -8.57 7.43 0.57
N MET A 186 -7.66 6.64 1.15
CA MET A 186 -6.23 7.00 1.21
C MET A 186 -5.61 7.03 -0.19
N MET A 187 -5.91 6.02 -1.02
CA MET A 187 -5.44 6.00 -2.41
C MET A 187 -6.06 7.14 -3.23
N GLN A 188 -7.31 7.51 -2.99
CA GLN A 188 -7.94 8.66 -3.67
C GLN A 188 -7.36 10.01 -3.22
N GLN A 189 -7.02 10.17 -1.93
CA GLN A 189 -6.44 11.41 -1.40
C GLN A 189 -5.00 11.65 -1.83
N SER A 190 -4.22 10.60 -2.05
CA SER A 190 -2.82 10.72 -2.47
C SER A 190 -2.64 11.13 -3.93
N GLY A 191 -3.73 11.42 -4.66
CA GLY A 191 -3.66 11.68 -6.09
C GLY A 191 -3.17 10.47 -6.88
N PHE A 192 -3.44 9.25 -6.37
CA PHE A 192 -3.13 8.01 -7.08
C PHE A 192 -3.84 8.05 -8.43
N ASN A 193 -3.06 8.25 -9.49
CA ASN A 193 -3.58 8.40 -10.83
C ASN A 193 -4.02 7.02 -11.31
N ASN A 194 -5.28 6.69 -11.07
CA ASN A 194 -5.94 5.53 -11.64
C ASN A 194 -6.18 5.81 -13.14
N GLY A 195 -5.09 5.79 -13.92
CA GLY A 195 -5.12 6.20 -15.32
C GLY A 195 -3.71 6.31 -15.88
N GLY A 196 -3.38 5.43 -16.81
CA GLY A 196 -2.05 5.26 -17.38
C GLY A 196 -1.37 6.53 -17.87
N GLY A 197 -0.05 6.52 -17.75
CA GLY A 197 0.83 7.58 -18.23
C GLY A 197 2.10 7.59 -17.40
N GLY A 198 3.16 6.97 -17.93
CA GLY A 198 4.44 6.84 -17.25
C GLY A 198 5.10 8.18 -16.90
N GLY A 199 5.91 8.14 -15.85
CA GLY A 199 6.80 9.22 -15.46
C GLY A 199 7.52 8.86 -14.17
N TYR A 200 8.78 8.43 -14.29
CA TYR A 200 9.69 8.26 -13.16
C TYR A 200 9.77 9.57 -12.35
N PRO A 201 9.59 9.58 -11.03
CA PRO A 201 9.97 10.74 -10.24
C PRO A 201 11.50 10.85 -10.20
N GLN A 202 12.00 11.99 -10.70
CA GLN A 202 13.42 12.38 -10.65
C GLN A 202 13.93 12.52 -9.21
N PRO A 203 15.21 12.21 -8.93
CA PRO A 203 15.79 12.34 -7.60
C PRO A 203 15.95 13.82 -7.22
N THR A 204 15.32 14.25 -6.13
CA THR A 204 15.45 15.61 -5.62
C THR A 204 16.75 15.77 -4.85
N ALA A 205 17.63 16.62 -5.37
CA ALA A 205 18.94 16.92 -4.82
C ALA A 205 18.85 17.74 -3.51
N TYR A 206 19.76 17.41 -2.60
CA TYR A 206 20.05 18.07 -1.32
C TYR A 206 20.42 19.56 -1.52
N GLY A 207 19.76 20.47 -0.81
CA GLY A 207 20.14 21.89 -0.82
C GLY A 207 19.28 22.75 0.09
N GLY A 208 19.86 23.23 1.20
CA GLY A 208 19.21 24.07 2.19
C GLY A 208 18.97 25.52 1.71
N GLY A 209 18.00 26.18 2.34
CA GLY A 209 17.72 27.61 2.15
C GLY A 209 16.40 28.04 2.80
N GLN A 210 16.47 29.08 3.62
CA GLN A 210 15.44 29.62 4.52
C GLN A 210 14.14 30.13 3.82
N PRO A 211 13.04 30.32 4.57
CA PRO A 211 11.76 30.78 4.02
C PRO A 211 11.71 32.31 3.88
N PRO A 212 10.96 32.83 2.90
CA PRO A 212 10.24 34.08 3.12
C PRO A 212 8.77 34.03 2.70
N TYR A 213 7.93 34.34 3.70
CA TYR A 213 6.71 35.16 3.64
C TYR A 213 5.60 34.81 2.63
N GLN A 214 4.51 34.30 3.21
CA GLN A 214 3.15 34.31 2.68
C GLN A 214 2.72 35.73 2.28
N GLN A 215 2.35 35.90 1.00
CA GLN A 215 1.56 37.03 0.56
C GLN A 215 0.11 36.59 0.33
N ASN A 216 -0.71 37.10 1.23
CA ASN A 216 -2.16 37.15 1.32
C ASN A 216 -2.85 37.52 -0.02
N MET A 217 -3.91 36.80 -0.42
CA MET A 217 -5.15 37.35 -1.01
C MET A 217 -6.19 36.26 -1.30
N GLY A 218 -7.36 36.37 -0.66
CA GLY A 218 -8.65 36.20 -1.37
C GLY A 218 -9.49 34.96 -1.10
N GLN A 219 -10.35 35.04 -0.07
CA GLN A 219 -11.54 34.20 0.15
C GLN A 219 -12.64 34.42 -0.92
N SER A 220 -13.38 33.34 -1.22
CA SER A 220 -14.79 33.22 -1.64
C SER A 220 -15.66 34.48 -1.89
N ALA A 221 -16.34 34.53 -3.06
CA ALA A 221 -17.76 34.94 -3.19
C ALA A 221 -18.28 34.87 -4.67
N GLY A 222 -19.49 34.31 -4.89
CA GLY A 222 -20.43 34.85 -5.90
C GLY A 222 -20.71 34.11 -7.22
N GLY A 223 -20.83 32.78 -7.26
CA GLY A 223 -21.32 32.09 -8.47
C GLY A 223 -22.84 32.22 -8.66
N VAL A 224 -23.30 32.64 -9.84
CA VAL A 224 -24.73 32.76 -10.20
C VAL A 224 -25.17 31.48 -10.93
N GLN A 225 -26.25 30.84 -10.49
CA GLN A 225 -26.77 29.63 -11.17
C GLN A 225 -27.61 29.99 -12.39
N VAL A 226 -27.30 29.39 -13.54
CA VAL A 226 -28.00 29.63 -14.82
C VAL A 226 -28.52 28.31 -15.39
N LYS A 227 -29.77 28.34 -15.86
CA LYS A 227 -30.41 27.20 -16.52
C LYS A 227 -30.23 27.30 -18.04
N CYS A 228 -29.66 26.27 -18.64
CA CYS A 228 -29.44 26.22 -20.08
C CYS A 228 -30.77 26.17 -20.85
N GLY A 229 -30.95 27.06 -21.84
CA GLY A 229 -32.16 27.12 -22.67
C GLY A 229 -32.34 25.95 -23.64
N SER A 230 -31.27 25.20 -23.94
CA SER A 230 -31.33 24.04 -24.85
C SER A 230 -31.52 22.73 -24.09
N CYS A 231 -30.68 22.44 -23.10
CA CYS A 231 -30.69 21.14 -22.40
C CYS A 231 -31.34 21.18 -21.01
N ASN A 232 -31.87 22.34 -20.57
CA ASN A 232 -32.53 22.55 -19.28
C ASN A 232 -31.69 22.26 -18.02
N LYS A 233 -30.38 21.99 -18.14
CA LYS A 233 -29.49 21.74 -16.99
C LYS A 233 -29.00 23.06 -16.36
N VAL A 234 -28.82 23.05 -15.05
CA VAL A 234 -28.35 24.21 -14.26
C VAL A 234 -26.84 24.11 -14.03
N PHE A 235 -26.12 25.22 -14.21
CA PHE A 235 -24.68 25.30 -13.99
C PHE A 235 -24.29 26.69 -13.46
N GLY A 236 -23.08 26.81 -12.89
CA GLY A 236 -22.59 28.06 -12.30
C GLY A 236 -21.94 28.99 -13.33
N SER A 237 -22.27 30.27 -13.27
CA SER A 237 -21.59 31.36 -13.98
C SER A 237 -20.81 32.22 -12.98
N PRO A 238 -19.61 32.71 -13.36
CA PRO A 238 -18.81 33.56 -12.49
C PRO A 238 -19.46 34.93 -12.20
N GLN A 239 -20.29 35.49 -13.09
CA GLN A 239 -20.95 36.80 -12.93
C GLN A 239 -22.29 36.88 -13.71
N ARG A 240 -23.17 37.85 -13.37
CA ARG A 240 -24.37 38.19 -14.18
C ARG A 240 -23.96 39.10 -15.36
N GLY A 241 -24.62 38.94 -16.51
CA GLY A 241 -24.41 39.75 -17.71
C GLY A 241 -23.37 39.21 -18.69
N VAL A 242 -22.82 38.02 -18.46
CA VAL A 242 -21.83 37.38 -19.36
C VAL A 242 -22.44 36.21 -20.12
N THR A 243 -22.03 36.05 -21.38
CA THR A 243 -22.33 34.84 -22.16
C THR A 243 -21.41 33.72 -21.73
N VAL A 244 -21.97 32.61 -21.27
CA VAL A 244 -21.23 31.40 -20.88
C VAL A 244 -21.69 30.22 -21.72
N GLN A 245 -20.78 29.30 -21.99
CA GLN A 245 -21.11 28.06 -22.68
C GLN A 245 -21.58 27.00 -21.68
N CYS A 246 -22.68 26.34 -22.00
CA CYS A 246 -23.16 25.22 -21.19
C CYS A 246 -22.16 24.05 -21.29
N PRO A 247 -21.64 23.53 -20.16
CA PRO A 247 -20.66 22.43 -20.19
C PRO A 247 -21.25 21.11 -20.70
N PHE A 248 -22.57 21.01 -20.79
CA PHE A 248 -23.26 19.78 -21.19
C PHE A 248 -23.61 19.72 -22.68
N CYS A 249 -23.83 20.88 -23.34
CA CYS A 249 -24.30 20.92 -24.72
C CYS A 249 -23.65 22.01 -25.58
N GLN A 250 -22.69 22.77 -25.01
CA GLN A 250 -21.94 23.85 -25.66
C GLN A 250 -22.80 25.00 -26.22
N THR A 251 -24.09 25.05 -25.87
CA THR A 251 -24.96 26.17 -26.23
C THR A 251 -24.57 27.40 -25.41
N SER A 252 -24.48 28.55 -26.06
CA SER A 252 -24.21 29.83 -25.41
C SER A 252 -25.45 30.34 -24.69
N ASN A 253 -25.32 30.68 -23.41
CA ASN A 253 -26.40 31.19 -22.56
C ASN A 253 -25.96 32.52 -21.94
N ASN A 254 -26.85 33.51 -21.92
CA ASN A 254 -26.60 34.79 -21.27
C ASN A 254 -27.06 34.71 -19.81
N CYS A 255 -26.16 35.02 -18.89
CA CYS A 255 -26.38 34.98 -17.45
C CYS A 255 -26.92 36.29 -16.89
#